data_AF-A0A2A6Z820-F1
#
_entry.id   AF-A0A2A6Z820-F1
#
_cell.length_a   1.000
_cell.length_b   1.000
_cell.length_c   1.000
_cell.angle_alpha   90.00
_cell.angle_beta   90.00
_cell.angle_gamma   90.00
#
_symmetry.space_group_name_H-M   'P 1'
#
loop_
_entity.id
_entity.type
_entity.pdbx_description
1 polymer ?
#
loop_
_entity_poly.entity_id
_entity_poly.type
_entity_poly.pdbx_seq_one_letter_code
_entity_poly.pdbx_strand_id
1 'polypeptide(L)'
;MKVLSNRTKIAAAINFSQYPVIRIDLSKTDLYGVVGAPVRIDNGTFTTGEPYFVRGYLRTFKDENVLTFDAGGVALKANLSYSDYERMLEYTNAPIVKPDQDILVCMVDSERRLVYDPVVLRTGKRVDPYCMTPLDLERCKIPAAEEVERNA
;
A
#
# COMPACT_ATOMS: atom_id res chain seq x y z
N MET A 1 -8.17 11.96 -6.58
CA MET A 1 -8.57 10.59 -6.17
C MET A 1 -9.72 10.12 -7.07
N LYS A 2 -9.70 8.86 -7.55
CA LYS A 2 -10.78 8.31 -8.39
C LYS A 2 -11.31 6.99 -7.81
N VAL A 3 -12.60 6.95 -7.45
CA VAL A 3 -13.26 5.73 -6.95
C VAL A 3 -13.75 4.89 -8.12
N LEU A 4 -13.51 3.58 -8.08
CA LEU A 4 -14.03 2.61 -9.04
C LEU A 4 -15.22 1.86 -8.42
N SER A 5 -16.45 2.21 -8.83
CA SER A 5 -17.68 1.54 -8.35
C SER A 5 -18.28 0.54 -9.36
N ASN A 6 -17.87 0.62 -10.64
CA ASN A 6 -18.35 -0.30 -11.66
C ASN A 6 -17.62 -1.65 -11.59
N ARG A 7 -18.37 -2.74 -11.39
CA ARG A 7 -17.81 -4.11 -11.25
C ARG A 7 -16.88 -4.54 -12.38
N THR A 8 -17.20 -4.22 -13.63
CA THR A 8 -16.36 -4.55 -14.78
C THR A 8 -15.05 -3.77 -14.76
N LYS A 9 -15.09 -2.48 -14.40
CA LYS A 9 -13.88 -1.65 -14.25
C LYS A 9 -13.00 -2.12 -13.09
N ILE A 10 -13.61 -2.51 -11.98
CA ILE A 10 -12.91 -3.09 -10.82
C ILE A 10 -12.20 -4.38 -11.24
N ALA A 11 -12.93 -5.32 -11.83
CA ALA A 11 -12.37 -6.60 -12.28
C ALA A 11 -11.25 -6.39 -13.31
N ALA A 12 -11.41 -5.46 -14.24
CA ALA A 12 -10.37 -5.14 -15.21
C ALA A 12 -9.11 -4.55 -14.57
N ALA A 13 -9.28 -3.62 -13.62
CA ALA A 13 -8.17 -2.99 -12.93
C ALA A 13 -7.35 -4.01 -12.10
N ILE A 14 -8.04 -4.95 -11.44
CA ILE A 14 -7.41 -5.99 -10.61
C ILE A 14 -6.81 -7.11 -11.47
N ASN A 15 -7.61 -7.72 -12.35
CA ASN A 15 -7.23 -8.96 -13.03
C ASN A 15 -6.27 -8.75 -14.18
N PHE A 16 -6.28 -7.57 -14.82
CA PHE A 16 -5.39 -7.27 -15.94
C PHE A 16 -4.19 -6.42 -15.53
N SER A 17 -3.95 -6.26 -14.23
CA SER A 17 -2.81 -5.52 -13.68
C SER A 17 -2.65 -4.13 -14.31
N GLN A 18 -3.77 -3.42 -14.53
CA GLN A 18 -3.76 -2.07 -15.11
C GLN A 18 -2.98 -1.07 -14.23
N TYR A 19 -2.95 -1.35 -12.93
CA TYR A 19 -2.23 -0.60 -11.92
C TYR A 19 -1.49 -1.58 -10.98
N PRO A 20 -0.43 -1.15 -10.29
CA PRO A 20 0.03 -1.84 -9.10
C PRO A 20 -1.11 -1.89 -8.07
N VAL A 21 -1.50 -3.10 -7.67
CA VAL A 21 -2.62 -3.33 -6.76
C VAL A 21 -2.10 -3.51 -5.34
N ILE A 22 -2.59 -2.69 -4.42
CA ILE A 22 -2.25 -2.72 -3.00
C ILE A 22 -3.50 -3.07 -2.20
N ARG A 23 -3.45 -4.15 -1.41
CA ARG A 23 -4.55 -4.58 -0.53
C ARG A 23 -4.29 -4.11 0.89
N ILE A 24 -5.22 -3.33 1.46
CA ILE A 24 -5.18 -2.94 2.87
C ILE A 24 -6.34 -3.64 3.60
N ASP A 25 -6.04 -4.21 4.77
CA ASP A 25 -7.01 -4.87 5.64
C ASP A 25 -7.21 -4.01 6.89
N LEU A 26 -8.36 -3.33 6.97
CA LEU A 26 -8.65 -2.33 8.00
C LEU A 26 -8.78 -2.95 9.41
N SER A 27 -9.03 -4.25 9.52
CA SER A 27 -9.06 -4.96 10.81
C SER A 27 -7.66 -5.23 11.37
N LYS A 28 -6.61 -5.17 10.53
CA LYS A 28 -5.23 -5.35 10.98
C LYS A 28 -4.70 -4.03 11.49
N THR A 29 -4.79 -3.81 12.81
CA THR A 29 -4.34 -2.56 13.44
C THR A 29 -3.28 -2.79 14.50
N ASP A 30 -2.40 -1.81 14.70
CA ASP A 30 -1.45 -1.70 15.80
C ASP A 30 -1.71 -0.41 16.62
N LEU A 31 -0.80 -0.07 17.54
CA LEU A 31 -0.89 1.15 18.36
C LEU A 31 -0.83 2.46 17.54
N TYR A 32 -0.34 2.41 16.30
CA TYR A 32 -0.12 3.57 15.44
C TYR A 32 -1.19 3.72 14.35
N GLY A 33 -1.94 2.65 14.03
CA GLY A 33 -3.07 2.69 13.09
C GLY A 33 -3.25 1.36 12.35
N VAL A 34 -3.63 1.42 11.07
CA VAL A 34 -3.78 0.22 10.24
C VAL A 34 -2.40 -0.26 9.79
N VAL A 35 -2.12 -1.54 10.02
CA VAL A 35 -0.91 -2.22 9.57
C VAL A 35 -0.91 -2.25 8.05
N GLY A 36 0.17 -1.72 7.48
CA GLY A 36 0.26 -1.49 6.06
C GLY A 36 0.52 -2.74 5.21
N ALA A 37 0.39 -2.56 3.90
CA ALA A 37 0.70 -3.58 2.91
C ALA A 37 2.14 -3.44 2.39
N PRO A 38 2.88 -4.54 2.19
CA PRO A 38 4.25 -4.48 1.66
C PRO A 38 4.26 -3.92 0.24
N VAL A 39 5.24 -3.07 -0.05
CA VAL A 39 5.51 -2.48 -1.36
C VAL A 39 7.01 -2.40 -1.64
N ARG A 40 7.35 -2.26 -2.92
CA ARG A 40 8.70 -1.93 -3.38
C ARG A 40 8.69 -0.57 -4.07
N ILE A 41 9.41 0.39 -3.53
CA ILE A 41 9.55 1.72 -4.11
C ILE A 41 10.70 1.69 -5.11
N ASP A 42 10.42 2.08 -6.35
CA ASP A 42 11.43 2.25 -7.40
C ASP A 42 12.35 3.42 -7.05
N ASN A 43 13.62 3.12 -6.81
CA ASN A 43 14.66 4.09 -6.46
C ASN A 43 15.76 4.15 -7.52
N GLY A 44 15.40 3.87 -8.78
CA GLY A 44 16.30 3.91 -9.92
C GLY A 44 17.14 2.64 -10.03
N THR A 45 18.42 2.80 -10.36
CA THR A 45 19.35 1.69 -10.60
C THR A 45 20.61 1.85 -9.79
N PHE A 46 21.20 0.73 -9.37
CA PHE A 46 22.57 0.72 -8.84
C PHE A 46 23.56 1.16 -9.92
N THR A 47 24.78 1.50 -9.50
CA THR A 47 25.90 1.80 -10.41
C THR A 47 26.22 0.65 -11.35
N THR A 48 25.88 -0.58 -10.96
CA THR A 48 26.03 -1.82 -11.72
C THR A 48 24.90 -2.09 -12.72
N GLY A 49 23.83 -1.27 -12.71
CA GLY A 49 22.73 -1.29 -13.68
C GLY A 49 21.49 -2.07 -13.23
N GLU A 50 21.55 -2.84 -12.15
CA GLU A 50 20.39 -3.54 -11.60
C GLU A 50 19.40 -2.54 -10.98
N PRO A 51 18.08 -2.82 -11.06
CA PRO A 51 17.08 -1.97 -10.43
C PRO A 51 17.25 -1.96 -8.92
N TYR A 52 17.20 -0.77 -8.34
CA TYR A 52 17.25 -0.56 -6.91
C TYR A 52 15.84 -0.31 -6.37
N PHE A 53 15.33 -1.27 -5.61
CA PHE A 53 14.04 -1.16 -4.93
C PHE A 53 14.23 -1.01 -3.43
N VAL A 54 13.56 -0.03 -2.85
CA VAL A 54 13.48 0.13 -1.40
C VAL A 54 12.21 -0.50 -0.87
N ARG A 55 12.35 -1.28 0.20
CA ARG A 55 11.25 -1.96 0.86
C ARG A 55 10.47 -0.97 1.72
N GLY A 56 9.15 -0.98 1.61
CA GLY A 56 8.30 -0.20 2.50
C GLY A 56 6.92 -0.81 2.69
N TYR A 57 6.09 -0.17 3.51
CA TYR A 57 4.70 -0.54 3.72
C TYR A 57 3.79 0.66 3.53
N LEU A 58 2.63 0.48 2.87
CA LEU A 58 1.58 1.49 2.79
C LEU A 58 0.66 1.39 4.00
N ARG A 59 0.70 2.33 4.94
CA ARG A 59 -0.08 2.30 6.19
C ARG A 59 -0.98 3.52 6.36
N THR A 60 -1.94 3.41 7.28
CA THR A 60 -2.76 4.54 7.75
C THR A 60 -2.42 4.85 9.20
N PHE A 61 -2.10 6.10 9.51
CA PHE A 61 -1.93 6.54 10.90
C PHE A 61 -3.26 6.99 11.52
N LYS A 62 -3.48 6.60 12.78
CA LYS A 62 -4.75 6.79 13.50
C LYS A 62 -5.22 8.25 13.53
N ASP A 63 -4.30 9.19 13.66
CA ASP A 63 -4.61 10.61 13.85
C ASP A 63 -4.54 11.42 12.53
N GLU A 64 -4.03 10.83 11.45
CA GLU A 64 -3.76 11.56 10.21
C GLU A 64 -4.82 11.30 9.13
N ASN A 65 -5.48 10.14 9.14
CA ASN A 65 -6.37 9.70 8.04
C ASN A 65 -5.70 9.84 6.66
N VAL A 66 -4.39 9.61 6.59
CA VAL A 66 -3.58 9.65 5.37
C VAL A 66 -2.89 8.30 5.20
N LEU A 67 -2.80 7.88 3.94
CA LEU A 67 -2.02 6.73 3.52
C LEU A 67 -0.56 7.15 3.28
N THR A 68 0.38 6.51 3.96
CA THR A 68 1.80 6.85 3.94
C THR A 68 2.65 5.63 3.63
N PHE A 69 3.73 5.81 2.85
CA PHE A 69 4.75 4.78 2.72
C PHE A 69 5.77 4.93 3.84
N ASP A 70 6.01 3.85 4.57
CA ASP A 70 7.05 3.76 5.59
C ASP A 70 8.17 2.81 5.13
N ALA A 71 9.41 3.29 5.13
CA ALA A 71 10.56 2.55 4.65
C ALA A 71 11.09 1.60 5.73
N GLY A 72 11.16 0.31 5.40
CA GLY A 72 11.69 -0.70 6.30
C GLY A 72 13.22 -0.72 6.27
N GLY A 73 13.87 -0.27 7.35
CA GLY A 73 15.30 -0.50 7.55
C GLY A 73 15.63 -2.01 7.54
N VAL A 74 16.62 -2.41 6.75
CA VAL A 74 17.15 -3.78 6.77
C VAL A 74 18.47 -3.75 7.53
N ALA A 75 18.44 -4.16 8.80
CA ALA A 75 19.67 -4.45 9.51
C ALA A 75 20.24 -5.77 8.96
N LEU A 76 21.46 -5.72 8.42
CA LEU A 76 22.22 -6.90 7.99
C LEU A 76 22.57 -7.74 9.24
N LYS A 77 21.71 -8.70 9.59
CA LYS A 77 22.09 -9.76 10.54
C LYS A 77 22.91 -10.81 9.79
N ALA A 78 23.95 -11.32 10.43
CA ALA A 78 24.90 -12.27 9.82
C ALA A 78 24.29 -13.63 9.45
N ASN A 79 23.10 -13.95 9.97
CA ASN A 79 22.41 -15.21 9.73
C ASN A 79 21.01 -14.96 9.13
N LEU A 80 20.70 -15.64 8.03
CA LEU A 80 19.38 -15.64 7.41
C LEU A 80 18.43 -16.53 8.22
N SER A 81 17.40 -15.94 8.83
CA SER A 81 16.38 -16.67 9.57
C SER A 81 15.19 -17.08 8.68
N TYR A 82 14.35 -18.00 9.18
CA TYR A 82 13.06 -18.31 8.55
C TYR A 82 12.22 -17.06 8.29
N SER A 83 12.13 -16.17 9.30
CA SER A 83 11.40 -14.91 9.17
C SER A 83 11.99 -13.97 8.11
N ASP A 84 13.30 -14.01 7.89
CA ASP A 84 13.92 -13.23 6.82
C ASP A 84 13.52 -13.79 5.45
N TYR A 85 13.46 -15.11 5.31
CA TYR A 85 13.04 -15.78 4.06
C TYR A 85 11.59 -15.45 3.71
N GLU A 86 10.67 -15.61 4.66
CA GLU A 86 9.26 -15.26 4.50
C GLU A 86 9.09 -13.79 4.10
N ARG A 87 9.75 -12.89 4.82
CA ARG A 87 9.70 -11.46 4.51
C ARG A 87 10.28 -11.15 3.14
N MET A 88 11.40 -11.76 2.75
CA MET A 88 12.00 -11.59 1.42
C MET A 88 11.05 -12.06 0.30
N LEU A 89 10.37 -13.19 0.49
CA LEU A 89 9.37 -13.70 -0.46
C LEU A 89 8.17 -12.76 -0.57
N GLU A 90 7.68 -12.26 0.57
CA GLU A 90 6.57 -11.29 0.61
C GLU A 90 6.90 -10.03 -0.21
N TYR A 91 8.07 -9.43 0.00
CA TYR A 91 8.50 -8.26 -0.77
C TYR A 91 8.76 -8.55 -2.24
N THR A 92 9.21 -9.76 -2.59
CA THR A 92 9.45 -10.13 -4.00
C THR A 92 8.14 -10.13 -4.80
N ASN A 93 7.03 -10.49 -4.15
CA ASN A 93 5.70 -10.48 -4.73
C ASN A 93 4.96 -9.14 -4.57
N ALA A 94 5.53 -8.21 -3.79
CA ALA A 94 4.93 -6.92 -3.55
C ALA A 94 4.92 -6.03 -4.80
N PRO A 95 3.86 -5.22 -4.99
CA PRO A 95 3.76 -4.30 -6.13
C PRO A 95 4.91 -3.28 -6.11
N ILE A 96 5.37 -2.92 -7.31
CA ILE A 96 6.38 -1.88 -7.51
C ILE A 96 5.66 -0.53 -7.70
N VAL A 97 6.06 0.45 -6.91
CA VAL A 97 5.50 1.81 -6.90
C VAL A 97 6.55 2.79 -7.39
N LYS A 98 6.17 3.61 -8.37
CA LYS A 98 7.01 4.66 -8.98
C LYS A 98 6.47 6.05 -8.65
N PRO A 99 7.31 7.10 -8.77
CA PRO A 99 6.83 8.48 -8.79
C PRO A 99 5.87 8.73 -9.95
N ASP A 100 4.90 9.62 -9.75
CA ASP A 100 3.91 10.03 -10.74
C ASP A 100 3.23 8.84 -11.46
N GLN A 101 2.76 7.87 -10.68
CA GLN A 101 2.12 6.63 -11.13
C GLN A 101 0.73 6.48 -10.50
N ASP A 102 -0.22 5.96 -11.28
CA ASP A 102 -1.50 5.52 -10.74
C ASP A 102 -1.36 4.16 -10.05
N ILE A 103 -1.81 4.06 -8.81
CA ILE A 103 -1.90 2.84 -8.01
C ILE A 103 -3.36 2.55 -7.67
N LEU A 104 -3.70 1.27 -7.52
CA LEU A 104 -5.04 0.84 -7.09
C LEU A 104 -4.97 0.36 -5.64
N VAL A 105 -5.70 1.01 -4.75
CA VAL A 105 -5.84 0.60 -3.35
C VAL A 105 -7.18 -0.08 -3.15
N CYS A 106 -7.13 -1.36 -2.78
CA CYS A 106 -8.30 -2.18 -2.46
C CYS A 106 -8.38 -2.35 -0.94
N MET A 107 -9.43 -1.79 -0.33
CA MET A 107 -9.64 -1.84 1.11
C MET A 107 -10.68 -2.90 1.46
N VAL A 108 -10.40 -3.69 2.49
CA VAL A 108 -11.31 -4.67 3.05
C VAL A 108 -11.28 -4.61 4.57
N ASP A 109 -12.33 -5.08 5.21
CA ASP A 109 -12.35 -5.39 6.63
C ASP A 109 -12.62 -6.89 6.76
N SER A 110 -11.56 -7.66 7.03
CA SER A 110 -11.66 -9.13 7.11
C SER A 110 -12.46 -9.62 8.31
N GLU A 111 -12.52 -8.86 9.40
CA GLU A 111 -13.26 -9.23 10.60
C GLU A 111 -14.75 -9.05 10.40
N ARG A 112 -15.16 -7.90 9.84
CA ARG A 112 -16.55 -7.59 9.49
C ARG A 112 -17.02 -8.19 8.16
N ARG A 113 -16.09 -8.79 7.39
CA ARG A 113 -16.31 -9.32 6.03
C ARG A 113 -16.86 -8.26 5.05
N LEU A 114 -16.35 -7.03 5.15
CA LEU A 114 -16.73 -5.92 4.28
C LEU A 114 -15.68 -5.68 3.20
N VAL A 115 -16.14 -5.28 2.01
CA VAL A 115 -15.30 -4.84 0.90
C VAL A 115 -15.72 -3.43 0.52
N TYR A 116 -14.75 -2.54 0.41
CA TYR A 116 -14.97 -1.14 0.01
C TYR A 116 -14.64 -0.95 -1.46
N ASP A 117 -15.21 0.08 -2.08
CA ASP A 117 -14.90 0.43 -3.46
C ASP A 117 -13.39 0.75 -3.61
N PRO A 118 -12.69 0.11 -4.56
CA PRO A 118 -11.29 0.41 -4.81
C PRO A 118 -11.07 1.86 -5.23
N VAL A 119 -9.93 2.39 -4.81
CA VAL A 119 -9.55 3.78 -5.07
C VAL A 119 -8.30 3.81 -5.92
N VAL A 120 -8.37 4.49 -7.06
CA VAL A 120 -7.19 4.85 -7.85
C VAL A 120 -6.61 6.15 -7.32
N LEU A 121 -5.33 6.08 -7.03
CA LEU A 121 -4.55 7.11 -6.38
C LEU A 121 -3.31 7.42 -7.24
N ARG A 122 -2.95 8.70 -7.33
CA ARG A 122 -1.74 9.14 -8.04
C ARG A 122 -0.63 9.35 -7.02
N THR A 123 0.52 8.72 -7.20
CA THR A 123 1.69 9.02 -6.38
C THR A 123 2.25 10.40 -6.73
N GLY A 124 2.85 11.07 -5.74
CA GLY A 124 3.48 12.37 -5.97
C GLY A 124 4.68 12.30 -6.94
N LYS A 125 5.20 13.47 -7.34
CA LYS A 125 6.39 13.60 -8.19
C LYS A 125 7.65 13.00 -7.57
N ARG A 126 7.64 12.79 -6.26
CA ARG A 126 8.66 12.09 -5.50
C ARG A 126 7.98 11.15 -4.52
N VAL A 127 8.54 9.95 -4.38
CA VAL A 127 8.25 9.04 -3.28
C VAL A 127 9.57 8.93 -2.53
N ASP A 128 9.69 9.51 -1.33
CA ASP A 128 10.96 9.42 -0.60
C ASP A 128 11.17 7.97 -0.16
N PRO A 129 12.32 7.36 -0.50
CA PRO A 129 12.61 5.99 -0.14
C PRO A 129 13.01 5.80 1.34
N TYR A 130 13.31 6.86 2.09
CA TYR A 130 13.88 6.78 3.44
C TYR A 130 13.10 7.56 4.51
N CYS A 131 12.06 8.28 4.12
CA CYS A 131 11.16 8.99 5.04
C CYS A 131 9.73 8.48 4.92
N MET A 132 8.99 8.53 6.03
CA MET A 132 7.52 8.47 6.05
C MET A 132 6.99 9.61 5.17
N THR A 133 6.83 9.35 3.88
CA THR A 133 6.37 10.39 2.96
C THR A 133 4.86 10.38 3.05
N PRO A 134 4.21 11.46 3.55
CA PRO A 134 2.83 11.68 3.23
C PRO A 134 2.78 11.77 1.72
N LEU A 135 2.24 10.74 1.09
CA LEU A 135 1.97 10.83 -0.31
C LEU A 135 1.08 12.07 -0.50
N ASP A 136 1.27 12.83 -1.57
CA ASP A 136 0.27 13.76 -2.08
C ASP A 136 -0.97 12.99 -2.61
N LEU A 137 -1.40 11.95 -1.88
CA LEU A 137 -2.74 11.45 -1.96
C LEU A 137 -3.61 12.56 -1.40
N GLU A 138 -4.52 13.07 -2.21
CA GLU A 138 -5.71 13.74 -1.68
C GLU A 138 -6.18 12.98 -0.44
N ARG A 139 -6.38 13.69 0.68
CA ARG A 139 -6.80 13.10 1.96
C ARG A 139 -7.82 12.01 1.69
N CYS A 140 -7.40 10.76 1.83
CA CYS A 140 -8.30 9.64 1.64
C CYS A 140 -9.20 9.67 2.86
N LYS A 141 -10.46 10.09 2.69
CA LYS A 141 -11.48 9.80 3.69
C LYS A 141 -11.67 8.29 3.67
N ILE A 142 -10.81 7.59 4.41
CA ILE A 142 -11.08 6.21 4.79
C ILE A 142 -12.43 6.30 5.50
N PRO A 143 -13.45 5.58 5.03
CA PRO A 143 -14.74 5.60 5.70
C PRO A 143 -14.48 5.33 7.17
N ALA A 144 -14.75 6.32 8.03
CA ALA A 144 -14.76 6.06 9.45
C ALA A 144 -15.72 4.89 9.65
N ALA A 145 -15.43 4.01 10.61
CA ALA A 145 -16.21 2.83 10.92
C ALA A 145 -17.70 3.11 11.30
N GLU A 146 -18.19 4.34 11.08
CA GLU A 146 -19.48 4.91 11.50
C GLU A 146 -20.54 5.05 10.39
N GLU A 147 -20.34 4.54 9.17
CA GLU A 147 -21.42 4.51 8.16
C GLU A 147 -21.77 3.09 7.66
N VAL A 148 -21.94 2.14 8.58
CA VAL A 148 -22.56 0.83 8.29
C VAL A 148 -23.97 0.70 8.91
N GLU A 149 -24.42 1.66 9.72
CA GLU A 149 -25.76 1.59 10.35
C GLU A 149 -26.93 2.14 9.51
N ARG A 150 -26.73 2.46 8.24
CA ARG A 150 -27.85 2.79 7.35
C ARG A 150 -27.86 1.81 6.19
N ASN A 151 -28.89 0.96 6.19
CA ASN A 151 -29.24 -0.06 5.18
C ASN A 151 -28.92 -1.52 5.57
N ALA A 152 -29.07 -1.88 6.85
CA ALA A 152 -29.45 -3.24 7.24
C ALA A 152 -30.97 -3.31 7.41
#